data_AF-A0A2U0DYV4-F1
#
_entry.id   AF-A0A2U0DYV4-F1
#
_cell.length_a   1.000
_cell.length_b   1.000
_cell.length_c   1.000
_cell.angle_alpha   90.00
_cell.angle_beta   90.00
_cell.angle_gamma   90.00
#
_symmetry.space_group_name_H-M   'P 1'
#
loop_
_entity.id
_entity.type
_entity.pdbx_description
1 polymer ?
#
loop_
_entity_poly.entity_id
_entity_poly.type
_entity_poly.pdbx_seq_one_letter_code
_entity_poly.pdbx_strand_id
1 'polypeptide(L)'
;MSLIYFLVIVFALANFFYFVYPESSKIGKRFLISLGIVITISVIISLFEGKSFIIEGIVTITGYYSFLFIVHWIIIKILRKNNYWIYHLLFLPMATFVTIFFTALMQDIFRYS
;
A
#
# COMPACT_ATOMS: atom_id res chain seq x y z
N MET A 1 -0.73 -5.38 16.05
CA MET A 1 -1.48 -6.21 15.07
C MET A 1 -0.94 -7.63 15.15
N SER A 2 -1.77 -8.68 15.16
CA SER A 2 -1.21 -10.04 15.17
C SER A 2 -0.48 -10.34 13.85
N LEU A 3 0.57 -11.15 13.89
CA LEU A 3 1.33 -11.55 12.69
C LEU A 3 0.42 -12.11 11.60
N ILE A 4 -0.63 -12.86 11.99
CA ILE A 4 -1.60 -13.45 11.07
C ILE A 4 -2.38 -12.36 10.33
N TYR A 5 -2.88 -11.33 11.02
CA TYR A 5 -3.59 -10.23 10.36
C TYR A 5 -2.71 -9.49 9.37
N PHE A 6 -1.45 -9.25 9.73
CA PHE A 6 -0.47 -8.63 8.83
C PHE A 6 -0.28 -9.48 7.55
N LEU A 7 -0.04 -10.78 7.70
CA LEU A 7 0.16 -11.68 6.56
C LEU A 7 -1.07 -11.72 5.64
N VAL A 8 -2.28 -11.77 6.20
CA VAL A 8 -3.53 -11.78 5.42
C VAL A 8 -3.68 -10.48 4.61
N ILE A 9 -3.43 -9.32 5.22
CA ILE A 9 -3.54 -8.03 4.55
C ILE A 9 -2.49 -7.90 3.44
N VAL A 10 -1.24 -8.27 3.72
CA VAL A 10 -0.16 -8.21 2.72
C VAL A 10 -0.46 -9.16 1.57
N PHE A 11 -0.98 -10.35 1.84
CA PHE A 11 -1.38 -11.30 0.80
C PHE A 11 -2.54 -10.75 -0.05
N ALA A 12 -3.56 -10.16 0.57
CA ALA A 12 -4.68 -9.54 -0.14
C ALA A 12 -4.20 -8.39 -1.04
N LEU A 13 -3.32 -7.52 -0.53
CA LEU A 13 -2.72 -6.42 -1.29
C LEU A 13 -1.83 -6.93 -2.43
N ALA A 14 -1.02 -7.97 -2.18
CA ALA A 14 -0.20 -8.59 -3.21
C ALA A 14 -1.06 -9.10 -4.39
N ASN A 15 -2.16 -9.80 -4.08
CA ASN A 15 -3.11 -10.28 -5.09
C ASN A 15 -3.78 -9.12 -5.83
N PHE A 16 -4.30 -8.14 -5.09
CA PHE A 16 -4.90 -6.94 -5.68
C PHE A 16 -3.93 -6.28 -6.66
N PHE A 17 -2.69 -6.04 -6.23
CA PHE A 17 -1.70 -5.40 -7.08
C PHE A 17 -1.36 -6.24 -8.32
N TYR A 18 -1.14 -7.54 -8.15
CA TYR A 18 -0.79 -8.46 -9.23
C TYR A 18 -1.87 -8.51 -10.33
N PHE A 19 -3.15 -8.56 -9.95
CA PHE A 19 -4.25 -8.68 -10.92
C PHE A 19 -4.69 -7.33 -11.51
N VAL A 20 -4.69 -6.26 -10.71
CA VAL A 20 -5.20 -4.94 -11.14
C VAL A 20 -4.15 -4.17 -11.95
N TYR A 21 -2.86 -4.37 -11.67
CA TYR A 21 -1.75 -3.67 -12.32
C TYR A 21 -0.83 -4.63 -13.07
N PRO A 22 -1.34 -5.35 -14.08
CA PRO A 22 -0.47 -6.14 -14.94
C PRO A 22 0.50 -5.23 -15.68
N GLU A 23 1.63 -5.80 -16.09
CA GLU A 23 2.68 -5.11 -16.81
C GLU A 23 2.16 -4.55 -18.15
N SER A 24 1.65 -3.31 -18.12
CA SER A 24 0.97 -2.66 -19.24
C SER A 24 1.29 -1.18 -19.28
N SER A 25 1.18 -0.57 -20.46
CA SER A 25 1.43 0.87 -20.66
C SER A 25 0.49 1.78 -19.87
N LYS A 26 -0.62 1.25 -19.35
CA LYS A 26 -1.66 2.01 -18.65
C LYS A 26 -1.58 1.88 -17.12
N ILE A 27 -0.51 1.29 -16.59
CA ILE A 27 -0.37 1.02 -15.16
C ILE A 27 -0.49 2.28 -14.29
N GLY A 28 0.14 3.38 -14.68
CA GLY A 28 0.06 4.66 -13.95
C GLY A 28 -1.35 5.23 -13.94
N LYS A 29 -2.11 5.12 -15.04
CA LYS A 29 -3.51 5.57 -15.09
C LYS A 29 -4.38 4.74 -14.14
N ARG A 30 -4.19 3.41 -14.12
CA ARG A 30 -4.92 2.54 -13.19
C ARG A 30 -4.58 2.90 -11.74
N PHE A 31 -3.31 3.16 -11.45
CA PHE A 31 -2.88 3.55 -10.11
C PHE A 31 -3.56 4.84 -9.66
N LEU A 32 -3.58 5.87 -10.50
CA LEU A 32 -4.24 7.15 -10.17
C LEU A 32 -5.74 6.98 -9.89
N ILE A 33 -6.44 6.15 -10.67
CA ILE A 33 -7.86 5.85 -10.43
C ILE A 33 -8.04 5.18 -9.07
N SER A 34 -7.27 4.14 -8.77
CA SER A 34 -7.36 3.44 -7.50
C SER A 34 -6.91 4.29 -6.32
N LEU A 35 -5.89 5.13 -6.50
CA LEU A 35 -5.46 6.09 -5.49
C LEU A 35 -6.58 7.08 -5.18
N GLY A 36 -7.29 7.58 -6.20
CA GLY A 36 -8.49 8.41 -6.02
C GLY A 36 -9.55 7.70 -5.18
N ILE A 37 -9.82 6.42 -5.46
CA ILE A 37 -10.76 5.60 -4.67
C ILE A 37 -10.28 5.46 -3.22
N VAL A 38 -9.00 5.16 -3.01
CA VAL A 38 -8.39 5.03 -1.67
C VAL A 38 -8.52 6.34 -0.91
N ILE A 39 -8.20 7.49 -1.52
CA ILE A 39 -8.37 8.81 -0.91
C ILE A 39 -9.83 9.04 -0.52
N THR A 40 -10.78 8.76 -1.41
CA THR A 40 -12.22 8.92 -1.13
C THR A 40 -12.66 8.05 0.04
N ILE A 41 -12.26 6.78 0.08
CA ILE A 41 -12.57 5.87 1.19
C ILE A 41 -11.96 6.39 2.49
N SER A 42 -10.69 6.83 2.47
CA SER A 42 -10.01 7.39 3.65
C SER A 42 -10.74 8.62 4.18
N VAL A 43 -11.19 9.52 3.30
CA VAL A 43 -11.99 10.69 3.69
C VAL A 43 -13.30 10.25 4.34
N ILE A 44 -14.02 9.30 3.74
CA ILE A 44 -15.29 8.79 4.28
C ILE A 44 -15.09 8.20 5.69
N ILE A 45 -14.11 7.31 5.85
CA ILE A 45 -13.79 6.70 7.15
C ILE A 45 -13.46 7.78 8.19
N SER A 46 -12.62 8.74 7.82
CA SER A 46 -12.21 9.81 8.73
C SER A 46 -13.35 10.73 9.16
N LEU A 47 -14.38 10.91 8.32
CA LEU A 47 -15.59 11.66 8.70
C LEU A 47 -16.39 10.95 9.80
N PHE A 48 -16.31 9.62 9.88
CA PHE A 48 -16.97 8.84 10.94
C PHE A 48 -16.16 8.78 12.24
N GLU A 49 -14.83 8.91 12.18
CA GLU A 49 -13.94 8.80 13.36
C GLU A 49 -13.66 10.15 14.08
N GLY A 50 -13.98 11.29 13.44
CA GLY A 50 -13.88 12.63 14.04
C GLY A 50 -12.74 13.49 13.51
N LYS A 51 -12.85 14.82 13.69
CA LYS A 51 -12.07 15.84 12.96
C LYS A 51 -10.56 15.80 13.20
N SER A 52 -10.08 15.33 14.37
CA SER A 52 -8.66 15.35 14.72
C SER A 52 -7.83 14.32 13.94
N PHE A 53 -8.45 13.27 13.38
CA PHE A 53 -7.76 12.17 12.72
C PHE A 53 -7.76 12.24 11.18
N ILE A 54 -8.43 13.23 10.59
CA ILE A 54 -8.68 13.24 9.14
C ILE A 54 -7.39 13.33 8.32
N ILE A 55 -6.53 14.30 8.63
CA ILE A 55 -5.29 14.52 7.86
C ILE A 55 -4.35 13.33 8.05
N GLU A 56 -4.20 12.89 9.28
CA GLU A 56 -3.34 11.76 9.66
C GLU A 56 -3.77 10.45 8.99
N GLY A 57 -5.05 10.09 9.09
CA GLY A 57 -5.59 8.87 8.48
C GLY A 57 -5.47 8.87 6.95
N ILE A 58 -5.76 10.01 6.31
CA ILE A 58 -5.59 10.15 4.85
C ILE A 58 -4.12 9.98 4.47
N VAL A 59 -3.20 10.69 5.12
CA VAL A 59 -1.75 10.61 4.80
C VAL A 59 -1.22 9.20 5.05
N THR A 60 -1.61 8.57 6.16
CA THR A 60 -1.19 7.21 6.52
C THR A 60 -1.64 6.21 5.45
N ILE A 61 -2.94 6.16 5.14
CA ILE A 61 -3.50 5.13 4.25
C ILE A 61 -3.01 5.33 2.82
N THR A 62 -3.07 6.57 2.31
CA THR A 62 -2.71 6.88 0.93
C THR A 62 -1.20 6.78 0.69
N GLY A 63 -0.39 7.21 1.67
CA GLY A 63 1.06 7.06 1.65
C GLY A 63 1.46 5.59 1.67
N TYR A 64 0.94 4.81 2.60
CA TYR A 64 1.25 3.38 2.72
C TYR A 64 0.89 2.62 1.43
N TYR A 65 -0.31 2.86 0.90
CA TYR A 65 -0.74 2.29 -0.37
C TYR A 65 0.19 2.65 -1.53
N SER A 66 0.64 3.90 -1.60
CA SER A 66 1.55 4.38 -2.66
C SER A 66 2.94 3.73 -2.57
N PHE A 67 3.49 3.57 -1.36
CA PHE A 67 4.76 2.87 -1.16
C PHE A 67 4.68 1.40 -1.56
N LEU A 68 3.58 0.72 -1.22
CA LEU A 68 3.38 -0.67 -1.67
C LEU A 68 3.19 -0.78 -3.18
N PHE A 69 2.58 0.21 -3.81
CA PHE A 69 2.52 0.27 -5.28
C PHE A 69 3.92 0.43 -5.89
N ILE A 70 4.81 1.21 -5.29
CA ILE A 70 6.21 1.31 -5.74
C ILE A 70 6.90 -0.06 -5.64
N VAL A 71 6.70 -0.81 -4.55
CA VAL A 71 7.21 -2.18 -4.41
C VAL A 71 6.70 -3.08 -5.53
N HIS A 72 5.39 -3.08 -5.77
CA HIS A 72 4.79 -3.81 -6.87
C HIS A 72 5.47 -3.42 -8.20
N TRP A 73 5.60 -2.13 -8.47
CA TRP A 73 6.19 -1.61 -9.69
C TRP A 73 7.65 -2.06 -9.87
N ILE A 74 8.47 -2.03 -8.81
CA ILE A 74 9.84 -2.55 -8.84
C ILE A 74 9.85 -4.03 -9.25
N ILE A 75 8.99 -4.85 -8.65
CA ILE A 75 8.96 -6.30 -8.93
C ILE A 75 8.57 -6.59 -10.38
N ILE A 76 7.52 -5.96 -10.89
CA ILE A 76 7.01 -6.27 -12.23
C ILE A 76 7.77 -5.54 -13.35
N LYS A 77 8.32 -4.34 -13.11
CA LYS A 77 8.99 -3.55 -14.17
C LYS A 77 10.51 -3.64 -14.14
N ILE A 78 11.12 -3.61 -12.95
CA ILE A 78 12.58 -3.66 -12.82
C ILE A 78 13.04 -5.11 -12.79
N LEU A 79 12.47 -5.92 -11.90
CA LEU A 79 12.83 -7.33 -11.77
C LEU A 79 12.16 -8.22 -12.83
N ARG A 80 11.15 -7.69 -13.53
CA ARG A 80 10.39 -8.37 -14.61
C ARG A 80 9.86 -9.74 -14.18
N LYS A 81 9.41 -9.84 -12.92
CA LYS A 81 8.89 -11.09 -12.35
C LYS A 81 7.36 -11.10 -12.40
N ASN A 82 6.83 -11.72 -13.46
CA ASN A 82 5.39 -11.93 -13.64
C ASN A 82 4.91 -13.34 -13.22
N ASN A 83 5.77 -14.17 -12.61
CA ASN A 83 5.31 -15.43 -12.04
C ASN A 83 4.63 -15.16 -10.69
N TYR A 84 3.39 -15.62 -10.53
CA TYR A 84 2.58 -15.40 -9.33
C TYR A 84 3.30 -15.74 -8.02
N TRP A 85 3.92 -16.91 -7.92
CA TRP A 85 4.58 -17.36 -6.70
C TRP A 85 5.85 -16.56 -6.39
N ILE A 86 6.67 -16.30 -7.42
CA ILE A 86 7.88 -15.50 -7.28
C ILE A 86 7.54 -14.04 -6.91
N TYR A 87 6.47 -13.50 -7.49
CA TYR A 87 5.97 -12.18 -7.14
C TYR A 87 5.58 -12.10 -5.67
N HIS A 88 4.80 -13.06 -5.15
CA HIS A 88 4.39 -13.07 -3.74
C HIS A 88 5.59 -13.24 -2.79
N LEU A 89 6.53 -14.11 -3.16
CA LEU A 89 7.76 -14.34 -2.40
C LEU A 89 8.61 -13.07 -2.28
N LEU A 90 8.66 -12.23 -3.33
CA LEU A 90 9.38 -10.96 -3.34
C LEU A 90 8.60 -9.81 -2.68
N PHE A 91 7.28 -9.78 -2.89
CA PHE A 91 6.42 -8.72 -2.37
C PHE A 91 6.36 -8.75 -0.84
N LEU A 92 6.27 -9.93 -0.23
CA LEU A 92 6.16 -10.09 1.22
C LEU A 92 7.31 -9.43 2.02
N PRO A 93 8.60 -9.74 1.78
CA PRO A 93 9.70 -9.11 2.51
C PRO A 93 9.80 -7.60 2.22
N MET A 94 9.54 -7.17 0.98
CA MET A 94 9.54 -5.74 0.63
C MET A 94 8.40 -4.98 1.32
N ALA A 95 7.19 -5.56 1.36
CA ALA A 95 6.05 -4.99 2.08
C ALA A 95 6.32 -4.93 3.60
N THR A 96 7.02 -5.91 4.16
CA THR A 96 7.46 -5.89 5.56
C THR A 96 8.42 -4.73 5.82
N PHE A 97 9.43 -4.55 4.96
CA PHE A 97 10.35 -3.43 5.06
C PHE A 97 9.63 -2.08 4.92
N VAL A 98 8.74 -1.94 3.93
CA VAL A 98 7.90 -0.75 3.76
C VAL A 98 7.06 -0.49 5.00
N THR A 99 6.47 -1.51 5.61
CA THR A 99 5.66 -1.36 6.83
C THR A 99 6.50 -0.80 7.97
N ILE A 100 7.66 -1.40 8.25
CA ILE A 100 8.56 -0.93 9.32
C ILE A 100 9.00 0.51 9.07
N PHE A 101 9.48 0.80 7.86
CA PHE A 101 9.92 2.14 7.47
C PHE A 101 8.79 3.16 7.58
N PHE A 102 7.61 2.83 7.05
CA PHE A 102 6.47 3.75 7.02
C PHE A 102 5.92 3.99 8.43
N THR A 103 5.87 2.98 9.29
CA THR A 103 5.50 3.17 10.70
C THR A 103 6.47 4.13 11.39
N ALA A 104 7.78 3.96 11.22
CA ALA A 104 8.77 4.87 11.79
C ALA A 104 8.64 6.31 11.24
N LEU A 105 8.42 6.45 9.93
CA LEU A 105 8.20 7.75 9.28
C LEU A 105 6.98 8.47 9.86
N MET A 106 5.87 7.74 10.05
CA MET A 106 4.64 8.31 10.57
C MET A 106 4.75 8.71 12.05
N GLN A 107 5.51 7.95 12.85
CA GLN A 107 5.88 8.34 14.20
C GLN A 107 6.61 9.68 14.26
N ASP A 108 7.55 9.90 13.34
CA ASP A 108 8.29 11.16 13.27
C ASP A 108 7.41 12.34 12.78
N ILE A 109 6.61 12.13 11.73
CA ILE A 109 5.75 13.17 11.13
C ILE A 109 4.67 13.64 12.12
N PHE A 110 3.99 12.71 12.79
CA PHE A 110 2.86 13.03 13.68
C PHE A 110 3.26 13.15 15.14
N ARG A 111 4.56 12.98 15.45
CA ARG A 111 5.12 13.08 16.80
C ARG A 111 4.37 12.21 17.81
N TYR A 112 4.05 10.97 17.45
CA TYR A 112 3.54 10.03 18.44
C TYR A 112 4.66 9.75 19.44
N SER A 113 4.39 10.01 20.73
CA SER A 113 5.30 9.71 21.84
C SER A 113 5.32 8.22 22.17
#